data_AF-A0A915V044-F1
#
_entry.id   AF-A0A915V044-F1
#
_cell.length_a   1.000
_cell.length_b   1.000
_cell.length_c   1.000
_cell.angle_alpha   90.00
_cell.angle_beta   90.00
_cell.angle_gamma   90.00
#
_symmetry.space_group_name_H-M   'P 1'
#
loop_
_entity.id
_entity.type
_entity.pdbx_description
1 polymer ?
#
loop_
_entity_poly.entity_id
_entity_poly.type
_entity_poly.pdbx_seq_one_letter_code
_entity_poly.pdbx_strand_id
1 'polypeptide(L)'
;MHDEKLTPEQAQEVIREAVRLQQEQENAIDTQTLETSAAEIGVDPQHLRDALRKVAQERERRARQVRYGLIALGVFAALFLMSLFYSQRALSAALAEVQFRRAQLENVQQRQANLIPRLEQLMAQANAQQRERLQTLAIALRENPAAARAAAEQLLQDPALRNDWLAVRLMDEIAGSQNRVAVERKRFEEAAARYEQTARQFPIALMRPLLGYPPAVERPK
;
A
#
# COMPACT_ATOMS: atom_id res chain seq x y z
N MET A 1 57.15 7.97 -53.04
CA MET A 1 56.40 7.42 -51.90
C MET A 1 54.95 7.81 -52.12
N HIS A 2 54.06 6.82 -52.27
CA HIS A 2 52.71 7.00 -52.81
C HIS A 2 51.77 7.69 -51.80
N ASP A 3 50.95 8.59 -52.34
CA ASP A 3 49.96 9.42 -51.66
C ASP A 3 48.66 8.60 -51.53
N GLU A 4 48.49 7.86 -50.43
CA GLU A 4 47.29 7.05 -50.20
C GLU A 4 46.22 7.92 -49.51
N LYS A 5 45.41 8.57 -50.34
CA LYS A 5 44.30 9.42 -49.88
C LYS A 5 43.19 8.54 -49.29
N LEU A 6 42.89 8.75 -48.00
CA LEU A 6 41.76 8.11 -47.30
C LEU A 6 40.45 8.28 -48.09
N THR A 7 39.70 7.20 -48.25
CA THR A 7 38.39 7.25 -48.89
C THR A 7 37.39 8.05 -48.04
N PRO A 8 36.34 8.66 -48.63
CA PRO A 8 35.38 9.50 -47.91
C PRO A 8 34.70 8.78 -46.73
N GLU A 9 34.55 7.46 -46.81
CA GLU A 9 33.96 6.63 -45.74
C GLU A 9 34.94 6.41 -44.58
N GLN A 10 36.22 6.13 -44.87
CA GLN A 10 37.28 6.02 -43.86
C GLN A 10 37.53 7.36 -43.15
N ALA A 11 37.40 8.48 -43.86
CA ALA A 11 37.49 9.81 -43.27
C ALA A 11 36.36 10.08 -42.25
N GLN A 12 35.14 9.62 -42.52
CA GLN A 12 34.00 9.78 -41.60
C GLN A 12 34.08 8.87 -40.36
N GLU A 13 34.68 7.69 -40.48
CA GLU A 13 34.92 6.78 -39.36
C GLU A 13 36.02 7.32 -38.44
N VAL A 14 37.11 7.84 -39.01
CA VAL A 14 38.17 8.51 -38.25
C VAL A 14 37.66 9.78 -37.57
N ILE A 15 36.79 10.57 -38.22
CA ILE A 15 36.16 11.73 -37.57
C ILE A 15 35.26 11.30 -36.42
N ARG A 16 34.47 10.23 -36.56
CA ARG A 16 33.64 9.72 -35.47
C ARG A 16 34.46 9.18 -34.30
N GLU A 17 35.53 8.44 -34.58
CA GLU A 17 36.41 7.89 -33.56
C GLU A 17 37.25 8.99 -32.90
N ALA A 18 37.67 10.02 -33.65
CA ALA A 18 38.32 11.22 -33.10
C ALA A 18 37.38 12.03 -32.21
N VAL A 19 36.11 12.20 -32.60
CA VAL A 19 35.09 12.84 -31.75
C VAL A 19 34.83 12.02 -30.48
N ARG A 20 34.88 10.68 -30.56
CA ARG A 20 34.76 9.80 -29.39
C ARG A 20 35.97 9.90 -28.46
N LEU A 21 37.19 9.84 -29.00
CA LEU A 21 38.44 10.00 -28.23
C LEU A 21 38.58 11.40 -27.62
N GLN A 22 38.05 12.43 -28.30
CA GLN A 22 38.00 13.81 -27.81
C GLN A 22 36.92 14.03 -26.73
N GLN A 23 35.92 13.14 -26.63
CA GLN A 23 34.98 13.10 -25.50
C GLN A 23 35.56 12.36 -24.29
N GLU A 24 36.51 11.45 -24.48
CA GLU A 24 37.17 10.68 -23.40
C GLU A 24 38.38 11.39 -22.78
N GLN A 25 39.11 12.21 -23.54
CA GLN A 25 40.21 13.01 -22.98
C GLN A 25 39.76 14.45 -22.67
N GLU A 26 39.56 14.73 -21.38
CA GLU A 26 39.44 16.08 -20.78
C GLU A 26 40.69 16.97 -20.96
N ASN A 27 41.52 16.78 -21.99
CA ASN A 27 42.62 17.67 -22.28
C ASN A 27 42.11 18.82 -23.14
N ALA A 28 41.63 19.87 -22.48
CA ALA A 28 41.51 21.18 -23.10
C ALA A 28 42.81 21.49 -23.85
N ILE A 29 42.75 21.58 -25.18
CA ILE A 29 43.89 21.99 -26.00
C ILE A 29 44.38 23.30 -25.42
N ASP A 30 45.67 23.35 -25.06
CA ASP A 30 46.27 24.53 -24.45
C ASP A 30 45.97 25.76 -25.32
N THR A 31 45.48 26.82 -24.67
CA THR A 31 45.11 28.09 -25.30
C THR A 31 46.23 28.64 -26.20
N GLN A 32 47.49 28.36 -25.87
CA GLN A 32 48.64 28.75 -26.68
C GLN A 32 48.71 27.99 -28.01
N THR A 33 48.42 26.69 -28.02
CA THR A 33 48.41 25.86 -29.24
C THR A 33 47.27 26.28 -30.17
N LEU A 34 46.10 26.61 -29.61
CA LEU A 34 44.94 27.11 -30.37
C LEU A 34 45.20 28.49 -30.97
N GLU A 35 45.87 29.39 -30.25
CA GLU A 35 46.25 30.71 -30.77
C GLU A 35 47.29 30.60 -31.90
N THR A 36 48.25 29.69 -31.76
CA THR A 36 49.29 29.45 -32.79
C THR A 36 48.68 28.87 -34.08
N SER A 37 47.80 27.89 -33.97
CA SER A 37 47.11 27.30 -35.14
C SER A 37 46.08 28.25 -35.77
N ALA A 38 45.41 29.11 -34.99
CA ALA A 38 44.50 30.11 -35.54
C ALA A 38 45.24 31.21 -36.33
N ALA A 39 46.44 31.60 -35.87
CA ALA A 39 47.31 32.53 -36.58
C ALA A 39 47.81 31.95 -37.92
N GLU A 40 48.12 30.65 -37.99
CA GLU A 40 48.53 29.97 -39.23
C GLU A 40 47.40 29.90 -40.29
N ILE A 41 46.13 29.89 -39.87
CA ILE A 41 44.96 29.82 -40.77
C ILE A 41 44.40 31.23 -41.08
N GLY A 42 45.04 32.30 -40.56
CA GLY A 42 44.64 33.69 -40.81
C GLY A 42 43.41 34.15 -40.01
N VAL A 43 43.07 33.47 -38.92
CA VAL A 43 41.97 33.84 -38.02
C VAL A 43 42.48 34.81 -36.94
N ASP A 44 41.81 35.96 -36.79
CA ASP A 44 42.17 36.98 -35.80
C ASP A 44 42.13 36.40 -34.36
N PRO A 45 43.24 36.49 -33.59
CA PRO A 45 43.34 36.00 -32.22
C PRO A 45 42.27 36.55 -31.27
N GLN A 46 41.72 37.74 -31.53
CA GLN A 46 40.64 38.31 -30.71
C GLN A 46 39.33 37.54 -30.88
N HIS A 47 39.00 37.13 -32.11
CA HIS A 47 37.80 36.37 -32.41
C HIS A 47 37.85 34.95 -31.81
N LEU A 48 39.05 34.34 -31.78
CA LEU A 48 39.26 33.06 -31.11
C LEU A 48 39.01 33.19 -29.59
N ARG A 49 39.53 34.24 -28.94
CA ARG A 49 39.33 34.49 -27.50
C ARG A 49 37.86 34.68 -27.14
N ASP A 50 37.11 35.40 -27.97
CA ASP A 50 35.67 35.61 -27.75
C ASP A 50 34.84 34.35 -28.01
N ALA A 51 35.21 33.53 -29.00
CA ALA A 51 34.60 32.23 -29.24
C ALA A 51 34.85 31.26 -28.07
N LEU A 52 36.09 31.19 -27.57
CA LEU A 52 36.46 30.37 -26.40
C LEU A 52 35.72 30.82 -25.13
N ARG A 53 35.57 32.13 -24.90
CA ARG A 53 34.78 32.68 -23.79
C ARG A 53 33.30 32.31 -23.89
N LYS A 54 32.69 32.40 -25.07
CA LYS A 54 31.30 32.00 -25.28
C LYS A 54 31.09 30.51 -25.01
N VAL A 55 31.99 29.65 -25.50
CA VAL A 55 31.94 28.20 -25.25
C VAL A 55 32.14 27.87 -23.76
N ALA A 56 33.07 28.56 -23.07
CA ALA A 56 33.28 28.39 -21.64
C ALA A 56 32.04 28.81 -20.82
N GLN A 57 31.41 29.94 -21.16
CA GLN A 57 30.18 30.40 -20.53
C GLN A 57 28.99 29.45 -20.77
N GLU A 58 28.86 28.90 -21.97
CA GLU A 58 27.83 27.90 -22.29
C GLU A 58 28.05 26.59 -21.49
N ARG A 59 29.29 26.14 -21.35
CA ARG A 59 29.65 24.97 -20.53
C ARG A 59 29.26 25.18 -19.06
N GLU A 60 29.55 26.33 -18.48
CA GLU A 60 29.15 26.62 -17.08
C GLU A 60 27.64 26.71 -16.89
N ARG A 61 26.89 27.24 -17.87
CA ARG A 61 25.41 27.28 -17.80
C ARG A 61 24.83 25.88 -17.85
N ARG A 62 25.31 25.02 -18.75
CA ARG A 62 24.92 23.60 -18.82
C ARG A 62 25.30 22.86 -17.55
N ALA A 63 26.51 23.05 -17.03
CA ALA A 63 26.96 22.44 -15.78
C ALA A 63 26.09 22.89 -14.58
N ARG A 64 25.73 24.17 -14.50
CA ARG A 64 24.78 24.68 -13.49
C ARG A 64 23.39 24.05 -13.63
N GLN A 65 22.84 23.97 -14.85
CA GLN A 65 21.54 23.34 -15.10
C GLN A 65 21.54 21.85 -14.74
N VAL A 66 22.59 21.11 -15.10
CA VAL A 66 22.74 19.69 -14.75
C VAL A 66 22.87 19.51 -13.23
N ARG A 67 23.67 20.35 -12.56
CA ARG A 67 23.80 20.32 -11.09
C ARG A 67 22.47 20.61 -10.38
N TYR A 68 21.73 21.64 -10.80
CA TYR A 68 20.40 21.93 -10.25
C TYR A 68 19.40 20.83 -10.56
N GLY A 69 19.46 20.22 -11.76
CA GLY A 69 18.63 19.08 -12.13
C GLY A 69 18.88 17.85 -11.23
N LEU A 70 20.14 17.53 -10.96
CA LEU A 70 20.51 16.44 -10.06
C LEU A 70 20.09 16.71 -8.62
N ILE A 71 20.24 17.95 -8.13
CA ILE A 71 19.77 18.34 -6.80
C ILE A 71 18.25 18.23 -6.73
N ALA A 72 17.52 18.73 -7.74
CA ALA A 72 16.07 18.65 -7.79
C ALA A 72 15.57 17.20 -7.83
N LEU A 73 16.24 16.33 -8.60
CA LEU A 73 15.93 14.89 -8.64
C LEU A 73 16.19 14.22 -7.29
N GLY A 74 17.31 14.55 -6.63
CA GLY A 74 17.64 14.04 -5.30
C GLY A 74 16.62 14.47 -4.23
N VAL A 75 16.21 15.74 -4.25
CA VAL A 75 15.16 16.27 -3.36
C VAL A 75 13.83 15.59 -3.64
N PHE A 76 13.45 15.43 -4.91
CA PHE A 76 12.23 14.72 -5.29
C PHE A 76 12.24 13.27 -4.81
N ALA A 77 13.35 12.55 -5.01
CA ALA A 77 13.52 11.19 -4.52
C ALA A 77 13.45 11.11 -2.98
N ALA A 78 14.08 12.06 -2.27
CA ALA A 78 14.01 12.13 -0.82
C ALA A 78 12.59 12.40 -0.31
N LEU A 79 11.86 13.35 -0.93
CA LEU A 79 10.45 13.62 -0.62
C LEU A 79 9.56 12.43 -0.93
N PHE A 80 9.83 11.72 -2.03
CA PHE A 80 9.10 10.52 -2.41
C PHE A 80 9.33 9.37 -1.41
N LEU A 81 10.57 9.12 -1.01
CA LEU A 81 10.92 8.13 0.02
C LEU A 81 10.33 8.50 1.39
N MET A 82 10.37 9.78 1.75
CA MET A 82 9.74 10.30 2.97
C MET A 82 8.23 10.05 2.91
N SER A 83 7.56 10.44 1.82
CA SER A 83 6.13 10.16 1.58
C SER A 83 5.81 8.67 1.68
N LEU A 84 6.66 7.80 1.11
CA LEU A 84 6.50 6.34 1.19
C LEU A 84 6.55 5.84 2.63
N PHE A 85 7.51 6.32 3.41
CA PHE A 85 7.66 5.93 4.80
C PHE A 85 6.43 6.33 5.66
N TYR A 86 5.95 7.56 5.51
CA TYR A 86 4.73 8.02 6.19
C TYR A 86 3.52 7.18 5.77
N SER A 87 3.38 6.93 4.47
CA SER A 87 2.27 6.18 3.90
C SER A 87 2.25 4.72 4.36
N GLN A 88 3.42 4.09 4.49
CA GLN A 88 3.54 2.72 4.98
C GLN A 88 3.11 2.60 6.44
N ARG A 89 3.49 3.57 7.29
CA ARG A 89 3.09 3.58 8.71
C ARG A 89 1.57 3.68 8.88
N ALA A 90 0.89 4.47 8.06
CA ALA A 90 -0.56 4.58 8.09
C ALA A 90 -1.24 3.25 7.72
N LEU A 91 -0.75 2.59 6.66
CA LEU A 91 -1.29 1.30 6.22
C LEU A 91 -1.09 0.20 7.27
N SER A 92 0.10 0.11 7.86
CA SER A 92 0.40 -0.91 8.85
C SER A 92 -0.43 -0.72 10.13
N ALA A 93 -0.59 0.53 10.58
CA ALA A 93 -1.45 0.86 11.71
C ALA A 93 -2.92 0.50 11.43
N ALA A 94 -3.42 0.79 10.22
CA ALA A 94 -4.79 0.44 9.84
C ALA A 94 -5.01 -1.08 9.79
N LEU A 95 -4.03 -1.85 9.29
CA LEU A 95 -4.12 -3.32 9.29
C LEU A 95 -4.08 -3.89 10.72
N ALA A 96 -3.21 -3.34 11.58
CA ALA A 96 -3.12 -3.76 12.98
C ALA A 96 -4.44 -3.53 13.73
N GLU A 97 -5.10 -2.40 13.49
CA GLU A 97 -6.42 -2.12 14.07
C GLU A 97 -7.46 -3.15 13.59
N VAL A 98 -7.47 -3.51 12.31
CA VAL A 98 -8.36 -4.55 11.78
C VAL A 98 -8.12 -5.89 12.49
N GLN A 99 -6.86 -6.29 12.66
CA GLN A 99 -6.52 -7.54 13.35
C GLN A 99 -6.97 -7.52 14.81
N PHE A 100 -6.77 -6.39 15.49
CA PHE A 100 -7.24 -6.21 16.86
C PHE A 100 -8.76 -6.33 16.96
N ARG A 101 -9.52 -5.66 16.09
CA ARG A 101 -10.99 -5.75 16.06
C ARG A 101 -11.47 -7.15 15.70
N ARG A 102 -10.76 -7.85 14.82
CA ARG A 102 -11.04 -9.26 14.49
C ARG A 102 -10.93 -10.14 15.73
N ALA A 103 -9.84 -10.01 16.49
CA ALA A 103 -9.67 -10.74 17.73
C ALA A 103 -10.76 -10.39 18.78
N GLN A 104 -11.18 -9.14 18.86
CA GLN A 104 -12.31 -8.74 19.74
C GLN A 104 -13.63 -9.40 19.33
N LEU A 105 -13.93 -9.44 18.04
CA LEU A 105 -15.10 -10.11 17.50
C LEU A 105 -15.06 -11.63 17.77
N GLU A 106 -13.92 -12.27 17.52
CA GLU A 106 -13.73 -13.70 17.79
C GLU A 106 -13.93 -14.02 19.28
N ASN A 107 -13.42 -13.19 20.18
CA ASN A 107 -13.63 -13.35 21.62
C ASN A 107 -15.11 -13.31 22.02
N VAL A 108 -15.91 -12.40 21.44
CA VAL A 108 -17.35 -12.34 21.76
C VAL A 108 -18.14 -13.50 21.16
N GLN A 109 -17.76 -13.96 19.96
CA GLN A 109 -18.34 -15.15 19.33
C GLN A 109 -18.02 -16.43 20.12
N GLN A 110 -16.77 -16.60 20.58
CA GLN A 110 -16.40 -17.71 21.45
C GLN A 110 -17.19 -17.70 22.75
N ARG A 111 -17.41 -16.53 23.37
CA ARG A 111 -18.25 -16.41 24.58
C ARG A 111 -19.71 -16.76 24.32
N GLN A 112 -20.24 -16.48 23.13
CA GLN A 112 -21.59 -16.89 22.75
C GLN A 112 -21.71 -18.42 22.67
N ALA A 113 -20.68 -19.12 22.19
CA ALA A 113 -20.63 -20.58 22.21
C ALA A 113 -20.67 -21.17 23.64
N ASN A 114 -20.19 -20.42 24.65
CA ASN A 114 -20.29 -20.83 26.05
C ASN A 114 -21.72 -20.79 26.61
N LEU A 115 -22.73 -20.34 25.84
CA LEU A 115 -24.15 -20.43 26.20
C LEU A 115 -24.76 -21.81 25.88
N ILE A 116 -24.06 -22.63 25.09
CA ILE A 116 -24.51 -23.98 24.69
C ILE A 116 -24.78 -24.89 25.91
N PRO A 117 -23.94 -24.95 26.96
CA PRO A 117 -24.22 -25.81 28.11
C PRO A 117 -25.52 -25.44 28.84
N ARG A 118 -25.92 -24.16 28.83
CA ARG A 118 -27.18 -23.72 29.42
C ARG A 118 -28.38 -24.09 28.54
N LEU A 119 -28.21 -24.04 27.22
CA LEU A 119 -29.19 -24.58 26.28
C LEU A 119 -29.38 -26.09 26.50
N GLU A 120 -28.31 -26.83 26.75
CA GLU A 120 -28.37 -28.28 27.04
C GLU A 120 -29.14 -28.60 28.32
N GLN A 121 -28.92 -27.82 29.39
CA GLN A 121 -29.69 -27.95 30.63
C GLN A 121 -31.19 -27.71 30.40
N LEU A 122 -31.54 -26.71 29.59
CA LEU A 122 -32.93 -26.42 29.24
C LEU A 122 -33.53 -27.52 28.36
N MET A 123 -32.77 -28.06 27.40
CA MET A 123 -33.19 -29.18 26.56
C MET A 123 -33.46 -30.46 27.36
N ALA A 124 -32.69 -30.70 28.43
CA ALA A 124 -32.89 -31.86 29.30
C ALA A 124 -34.27 -31.83 29.98
N GLN A 125 -34.73 -30.64 30.39
CA GLN A 125 -35.99 -30.44 31.12
C GLN A 125 -37.20 -30.21 30.19
N ALA A 126 -36.95 -29.89 28.92
CA ALA A 126 -37.96 -29.61 27.91
C ALA A 126 -38.68 -30.87 27.39
N ASN A 127 -39.95 -30.71 26.97
CA ASN A 127 -40.71 -31.75 26.27
C ASN A 127 -40.27 -31.92 24.81
N ALA A 128 -40.81 -32.92 24.08
CA ALA A 128 -40.40 -33.22 22.71
C ALA A 128 -40.54 -32.03 21.74
N GLN A 129 -41.67 -31.32 21.79
CA GLN A 129 -41.94 -30.16 20.94
C GLN A 129 -41.03 -28.97 21.27
N GLN A 130 -40.74 -28.74 22.55
CA GLN A 130 -39.84 -27.68 23.03
C GLN A 130 -38.38 -27.99 22.69
N ARG A 131 -37.97 -29.26 22.77
CA ARG A 131 -36.63 -29.71 22.36
C ARG A 131 -36.34 -29.42 20.90
N GLU A 132 -37.31 -29.63 20.02
CA GLU A 132 -37.16 -29.30 18.59
C GLU A 132 -36.89 -27.81 18.39
N ARG A 133 -37.68 -26.94 19.04
CA ARG A 133 -37.49 -25.48 18.99
C ARG A 133 -36.13 -25.05 19.56
N LEU A 134 -35.71 -25.66 20.67
CA LEU A 134 -34.40 -25.41 21.28
C LEU A 134 -33.23 -25.85 20.38
N GLN A 135 -33.38 -26.95 19.65
CA GLN A 135 -32.40 -27.38 18.66
C GLN A 135 -32.30 -26.38 17.49
N THR A 136 -33.43 -25.88 16.99
CA THR A 136 -33.44 -24.82 15.98
C THR A 136 -32.70 -23.57 16.47
N LEU A 137 -32.95 -23.16 17.72
CA LEU A 137 -32.22 -22.05 18.34
C LEU A 137 -30.71 -22.33 18.46
N ALA A 138 -30.32 -23.54 18.87
CA ALA A 138 -28.91 -23.91 19.02
C ALA A 138 -28.16 -23.88 17.68
N ILE A 139 -28.78 -24.36 16.60
CA ILE A 139 -28.22 -24.27 15.24
C ILE A 139 -28.13 -22.80 14.81
N ALA A 140 -29.22 -22.04 14.98
CA ALA A 140 -29.26 -20.63 14.63
C ALA A 140 -28.20 -19.80 15.38
N LEU A 141 -27.92 -20.11 16.65
CA LEU A 141 -26.92 -19.41 17.46
C LEU A 141 -25.50 -19.57 16.91
N ARG A 142 -25.22 -20.70 16.22
CA ARG A 142 -23.92 -20.98 15.61
C ARG A 142 -23.76 -20.35 14.23
N GLU A 143 -24.84 -20.30 13.46
CA GLU A 143 -24.78 -19.93 12.05
C GLU A 143 -25.15 -18.46 11.79
N ASN A 144 -26.20 -17.95 12.45
CA ASN A 144 -26.74 -16.63 12.14
C ASN A 144 -27.35 -15.94 13.37
N PRO A 145 -26.74 -14.85 13.87
CA PRO A 145 -27.24 -14.13 15.04
C PRO A 145 -28.65 -13.55 14.82
N ALA A 146 -29.04 -13.20 13.60
CA ALA A 146 -30.40 -12.72 13.31
C ALA A 146 -31.43 -13.86 13.38
N ALA A 147 -31.10 -15.04 12.85
CA ALA A 147 -31.97 -16.21 12.94
C ALA A 147 -32.14 -16.66 14.40
N ALA A 148 -31.08 -16.55 15.20
CA ALA A 148 -31.14 -16.87 16.63
C ALA A 148 -32.07 -15.95 17.42
N ARG A 149 -32.21 -14.67 17.04
CA ARG A 149 -33.21 -13.76 17.64
C ARG A 149 -34.62 -14.22 17.34
N ALA A 150 -34.92 -14.47 16.08
CA ALA A 150 -36.24 -14.93 15.66
C ALA A 150 -36.61 -16.25 16.34
N ALA A 151 -35.67 -17.19 16.44
CA ALA A 151 -35.88 -18.44 17.17
C ALA A 151 -36.14 -18.21 18.67
N ALA A 152 -35.36 -17.34 19.33
CA ALA A 152 -35.57 -16.99 20.74
C ALA A 152 -36.95 -16.36 20.98
N GLU A 153 -37.40 -15.45 20.11
CA GLU A 153 -38.73 -14.84 20.17
C GLU A 153 -39.84 -15.88 20.01
N GLN A 154 -39.69 -16.83 19.09
CA GLN A 154 -40.63 -17.94 18.90
C GLN A 154 -40.70 -18.86 20.12
N LEU A 155 -39.58 -19.10 20.82
CA LEU A 155 -39.59 -19.88 22.07
C LEU A 155 -40.40 -19.19 23.17
N LEU A 156 -40.32 -17.85 23.26
CA LEU A 156 -41.08 -17.07 24.24
C LEU A 156 -42.58 -16.99 23.93
N GLN A 157 -43.03 -17.46 22.75
CA GLN A 157 -44.46 -17.62 22.47
C GLN A 157 -45.07 -18.82 23.20
N ASP A 158 -44.26 -19.79 23.62
CA ASP A 158 -44.73 -20.90 24.46
C ASP A 158 -44.96 -20.41 25.91
N PRO A 159 -46.21 -20.45 26.43
CA PRO A 159 -46.50 -20.03 27.80
C PRO A 159 -45.73 -20.81 28.87
N ALA A 160 -45.37 -22.07 28.61
CA ALA A 160 -44.62 -22.88 29.56
C ALA A 160 -43.17 -22.40 29.69
N LEU A 161 -42.53 -22.03 28.57
CA LEU A 161 -41.16 -21.51 28.56
C LEU A 161 -41.09 -20.03 28.95
N ARG A 162 -42.13 -19.26 28.67
CA ARG A 162 -42.20 -17.84 29.07
C ARG A 162 -42.15 -17.64 30.58
N ASN A 163 -42.67 -18.60 31.35
CA ASN A 163 -42.69 -18.53 32.81
C ASN A 163 -41.51 -19.27 33.46
N ASP A 164 -40.72 -20.00 32.67
CA ASP A 164 -39.51 -20.66 33.16
C ASP A 164 -38.37 -19.63 33.29
N TRP A 165 -37.94 -19.40 34.52
CA TRP A 165 -36.86 -18.48 34.84
C TRP A 165 -35.55 -18.83 34.10
N LEU A 166 -35.24 -20.12 33.92
CA LEU A 166 -34.02 -20.54 33.22
C LEU A 166 -34.09 -20.18 31.73
N ALA A 167 -35.25 -20.41 31.11
CA ALA A 167 -35.49 -20.06 29.71
C ALA A 167 -35.40 -18.54 29.48
N VAL A 168 -36.11 -17.74 30.30
CA VAL A 168 -36.09 -16.27 30.18
C VAL A 168 -34.67 -15.72 30.32
N ARG A 169 -33.94 -16.17 31.36
CA ARG A 169 -32.55 -15.76 31.59
C ARG A 169 -31.63 -16.10 30.41
N LEU A 170 -31.80 -17.28 29.82
CA LEU A 170 -31.02 -17.70 28.66
C LEU A 170 -31.32 -16.84 27.43
N MET A 171 -32.59 -16.48 27.20
CA MET A 171 -32.96 -15.58 26.11
C MET A 171 -32.34 -14.19 26.29
N ASP A 172 -32.35 -13.64 27.52
CA ASP A 172 -31.69 -12.36 27.82
C ASP A 172 -30.18 -12.43 27.58
N GLU A 173 -29.53 -13.53 27.98
CA GLU A 173 -28.09 -13.75 27.76
C GLU A 173 -27.76 -13.88 26.26
N ILE A 174 -28.62 -14.55 25.49
CA ILE A 174 -28.50 -14.65 24.02
C ILE A 174 -28.65 -13.27 23.39
N ALA A 175 -29.72 -12.53 23.70
CA ALA A 175 -29.98 -11.20 23.16
C ALA A 175 -28.83 -10.23 23.49
N GLY A 176 -28.37 -10.24 24.74
CA GLY A 176 -27.21 -9.46 25.20
C GLY A 176 -25.92 -9.86 24.47
N SER A 177 -25.69 -11.16 24.26
CA SER A 177 -24.51 -11.64 23.52
C SER A 177 -24.52 -11.17 22.06
N GLN A 178 -25.66 -11.24 21.38
CA GLN A 178 -25.77 -10.81 19.99
C GLN A 178 -25.64 -9.30 19.83
N ASN A 179 -26.14 -8.51 20.79
CA ASN A 179 -25.91 -7.07 20.78
C ASN A 179 -24.41 -6.76 20.86
N ARG A 180 -23.66 -7.47 21.71
CA ARG A 180 -22.19 -7.36 21.76
C ARG A 180 -21.54 -7.77 20.44
N VAL A 181 -21.93 -8.90 19.86
CA VAL A 181 -21.41 -9.36 18.56
C VAL A 181 -21.71 -8.34 17.45
N ALA A 182 -22.92 -7.78 17.39
CA ALA A 182 -23.30 -6.77 16.40
C ALA A 182 -22.46 -5.49 16.53
N VAL A 183 -22.22 -5.02 17.76
CA VAL A 183 -21.37 -3.85 18.01
C VAL A 183 -19.92 -4.12 17.61
N GLU A 184 -19.34 -5.26 17.99
CA GLU A 184 -17.96 -5.61 17.61
C GLU A 184 -17.81 -5.86 16.10
N ARG A 185 -18.82 -6.48 15.45
CA ARG A 185 -18.84 -6.64 14.00
C ARG A 185 -18.85 -5.28 13.30
N LYS A 186 -19.68 -4.34 13.75
CA LYS A 186 -19.69 -2.97 13.23
C LYS A 186 -18.31 -2.29 13.39
N ARG A 187 -17.68 -2.41 14.56
CA ARG A 187 -16.33 -1.86 14.81
C ARG A 187 -15.28 -2.48 13.90
N PHE A 188 -15.35 -3.78 13.67
CA PHE A 188 -14.49 -4.48 12.72
C PHE A 188 -14.73 -3.99 11.29
N GLU A 189 -15.98 -3.85 10.85
CA GLU A 189 -16.32 -3.37 9.51
C GLU A 189 -15.83 -1.93 9.29
N GLU A 190 -15.97 -1.05 10.29
CA GLU A 190 -15.44 0.31 10.24
C GLU A 190 -13.91 0.33 10.12
N ALA A 191 -13.20 -0.53 10.87
CA ALA A 191 -11.75 -0.68 10.77
C ALA A 191 -11.34 -1.21 9.39
N ALA A 192 -12.04 -2.23 8.90
CA ALA A 192 -11.79 -2.82 7.58
C ALA A 192 -12.00 -1.80 6.47
N ALA A 193 -13.07 -1.00 6.52
CA ALA A 193 -13.32 0.07 5.56
C ALA A 193 -12.21 1.12 5.55
N ARG A 194 -11.73 1.55 6.74
CA ARG A 194 -10.59 2.49 6.84
C ARG A 194 -9.31 1.92 6.24
N TYR A 195 -9.01 0.65 6.52
CA TYR A 195 -7.88 -0.05 5.90
C TYR A 195 -8.03 -0.11 4.38
N GLU A 196 -9.18 -0.57 3.88
CA GLU A 196 -9.44 -0.71 2.44
C GLU A 196 -9.35 0.62 1.69
N GLN A 197 -9.85 1.71 2.30
CA GLN A 197 -9.72 3.06 1.75
C GLN A 197 -8.26 3.47 1.67
N THR A 198 -7.48 3.25 2.72
CA THR A 198 -6.04 3.56 2.78
C THR A 198 -5.27 2.71 1.77
N ALA A 199 -5.59 1.43 1.66
CA ALA A 199 -4.97 0.46 0.77
C ALA A 199 -5.18 0.76 -0.73
N ARG A 200 -6.16 1.61 -1.08
CA ARG A 200 -6.46 2.03 -2.45
C ARG A 200 -5.86 3.39 -2.83
N GLN A 201 -5.29 4.13 -1.88
CA GLN A 201 -4.69 5.44 -2.16
C GLN A 201 -3.32 5.29 -2.82
N PHE A 202 -2.96 6.21 -3.72
CA PHE A 202 -1.59 6.33 -4.22
C PHE A 202 -0.70 6.97 -3.13
N PRO A 203 0.55 6.51 -2.90
CA PRO A 203 1.27 5.45 -3.61
C PRO A 203 1.03 4.02 -3.10
N ILE A 204 0.23 3.85 -2.03
CA ILE A 204 -0.02 2.56 -1.38
C ILE A 204 -0.51 1.50 -2.37
N ALA A 205 -1.50 1.81 -3.21
CA ALA A 205 -2.11 0.85 -4.12
C ALA A 205 -1.11 0.11 -5.02
N LEU A 206 0.00 0.78 -5.41
CA LEU A 206 1.05 0.20 -6.25
C LEU A 206 2.00 -0.70 -5.47
N MET A 207 2.34 -0.33 -4.24
CA MET A 207 3.35 -1.02 -3.45
C MET A 207 2.78 -2.08 -2.51
N ARG A 208 1.50 -1.99 -2.19
CA ARG A 208 0.79 -2.92 -1.30
C ARG A 208 1.01 -4.40 -1.69
N PRO A 209 0.94 -4.82 -2.98
CA PRO A 209 1.21 -6.20 -3.38
C PRO A 209 2.64 -6.65 -3.07
N LEU A 210 3.63 -5.76 -3.30
CA LEU A 210 5.05 -6.04 -3.02
C LEU A 210 5.31 -6.20 -1.52
N LEU A 211 4.58 -5.46 -0.70
CA LEU A 211 4.69 -5.48 0.76
C LEU A 211 3.82 -6.57 1.42
N GLY A 212 3.08 -7.37 0.65
CA GLY A 212 2.25 -8.48 1.17
C GLY A 212 0.94 -8.05 1.82
N TYR A 213 0.45 -6.84 1.56
CA TYR A 213 -0.79 -6.34 2.13
C TYR A 213 -1.99 -6.65 1.19
N PRO A 214 -3.12 -7.17 1.72
CA PRO A 214 -4.27 -7.50 0.89
C PRO A 214 -5.07 -6.25 0.42
N PRO A 215 -5.72 -6.28 -0.76
CA PRO A 215 -6.61 -5.19 -1.20
C PRO A 215 -7.87 -5.00 -0.38
N ALA A 216 -8.35 -6.08 0.21
CA ALA A 216 -9.60 -6.14 0.94
C ALA A 216 -9.40 -7.00 2.18
N VAL A 217 -10.12 -6.68 3.25
CA VAL A 217 -10.09 -7.50 4.46
C VAL A 217 -11.01 -8.68 4.30
N GLU A 218 -10.54 -9.87 4.68
CA GLU A 218 -11.40 -11.04 4.78
C GLU A 218 -12.39 -10.87 5.94
N ARG A 219 -13.69 -10.93 5.63
CA ARG A 219 -14.74 -10.79 6.63
C ARG A 219 -14.99 -12.16 7.28
N PRO A 220 -14.98 -12.25 8.62
CA PRO A 220 -15.36 -13.48 9.30
C PRO A 220 -16.84 -13.78 9.03
N LYS A 221 -17.16 -15.07 8.87
CA LYS A 221 -18.52 -15.55 8.67
C LYS A 221 -19.37 -15.25 9.91
#